data_AF-A0AAI8TWJ0-F1
#
_entry.id   AF-A0AAI8TWJ0-F1
#
_cell.length_a   1.000
_cell.length_b   1.000
_cell.length_c   1.000
_cell.angle_alpha   90.00
_cell.angle_beta   90.00
_cell.angle_gamma   90.00
#
_symmetry.space_group_name_H-M   'P 1'
#
loop_
_entity.id
_entity.type
_entity.pdbx_description
1 polymer ?
#
loop_
_entity_poly.entity_id
_entity_poly.type
_entity_poly.pdbx_seq_one_letter_code
_entity_poly.pdbx_strand_id
1 'polypeptide(L)'
;MYPLPPANRRSEVDLAIRIVAGVFASACATAYLFTVGMVLDSRFNPNSGDVHGYGIVFGSILSIPIGLVLSLLVPLVFPRRLWLRAFLVSVPVYTLLTIALFVFVVSE
;
A
#
# COMPACT_ATOMS: atom_id res chain seq x y z
N MET A 1 6.56 -30.78 36.84
CA MET A 1 6.33 -29.42 36.31
C MET A 1 7.48 -29.12 35.36
N TYR A 2 7.27 -29.24 34.04
CA TYR A 2 8.32 -28.94 33.07
C TYR A 2 8.54 -27.41 33.04
N PRO A 3 9.77 -26.90 33.22
CA PRO A 3 10.02 -25.48 33.03
C PRO A 3 9.75 -25.15 31.56
N LEU A 4 8.85 -24.20 31.32
CA LEU A 4 8.66 -23.65 29.98
C LEU A 4 10.00 -23.03 29.55
N PRO A 5 10.52 -23.34 28.35
CA PRO A 5 11.73 -22.72 27.84
C PRO A 5 11.57 -21.19 27.87
N PRO A 6 12.63 -20.43 28.17
CA PRO A 6 12.54 -18.98 28.29
C PRO A 6 11.98 -18.39 26.99
N ALA A 7 10.98 -17.52 27.11
CA ALA A 7 10.37 -16.83 25.99
C ALA A 7 11.45 -16.16 25.13
N ASN A 8 11.50 -16.52 23.85
CA ASN A 8 12.44 -15.92 22.91
C ASN A 8 11.98 -14.50 22.59
N ARG A 9 12.41 -13.51 23.39
CA ARG A 9 12.05 -12.09 23.23
C ARG A 9 12.23 -11.57 21.80
N ARG A 10 13.18 -12.11 21.03
CA ARG A 10 13.37 -11.74 19.61
C ARG A 10 12.20 -12.19 18.73
N SER A 11 11.62 -13.36 18.98
CA SER A 11 10.45 -13.83 18.20
C SER A 11 9.16 -13.10 18.55
N GLU A 12 8.99 -12.69 19.81
CA GLU A 12 7.82 -11.90 20.23
C GLU A 12 7.84 -10.49 19.63
N VAL A 13 9.01 -9.84 19.60
CA VAL A 13 9.18 -8.52 18.96
C VAL A 13 8.93 -8.61 17.45
N ASP A 14 9.48 -9.62 16.78
CA ASP A 14 9.26 -9.82 15.33
C ASP A 14 7.77 -10.08 15.02
N LEU A 15 7.04 -10.77 15.90
CA LEU A 15 5.60 -10.99 15.76
C LEU A 15 4.83 -9.67 15.93
N ALA A 16 5.13 -8.90 16.98
CA ALA A 16 4.49 -7.62 17.24
C ALA A 16 4.68 -6.65 16.06
N ILE A 17 5.89 -6.56 15.50
CA ILE A 17 6.19 -5.74 14.31
C ILE A 17 5.30 -6.14 13.13
N ARG A 18 5.14 -7.44 12.85
CA ARG A 18 4.31 -7.90 11.73
C ARG A 18 2.84 -7.58 11.91
N ILE A 19 2.31 -7.72 13.12
CA ILE A 19 0.91 -7.39 13.41
C ILE A 19 0.68 -5.90 13.19
N VAL A 20 1.53 -5.06 13.78
CA VAL A 20 1.44 -3.60 13.63
C VAL A 20 1.58 -3.22 12.15
N ALA A 21 2.61 -3.73 11.47
CA ALA A 21 2.82 -3.48 10.05
C ALA A 21 1.65 -3.95 9.20
N GLY A 22 1.05 -5.10 9.52
CA GLY A 22 -0.12 -5.63 8.81
C GLY A 22 -1.34 -4.72 8.92
N VAL A 23 -1.61 -4.18 10.11
CA VAL A 23 -2.70 -3.22 10.34
C VAL A 23 -2.46 -1.91 9.60
N PHE A 24 -1.24 -1.35 9.67
CA PHE A 24 -0.94 -0.10 8.97
C PHE A 24 -0.91 -0.30 7.44
N ALA A 25 -0.38 -1.43 6.96
CA ALA A 25 -0.36 -1.74 5.54
C ALA A 25 -1.78 -1.94 4.99
N SER A 26 -2.68 -2.62 5.72
CA SER A 26 -4.06 -2.79 5.26
C SER A 26 -4.84 -1.47 5.22
N ALA A 27 -4.62 -0.58 6.20
CA ALA A 27 -5.19 0.77 6.19
C ALA A 27 -4.68 1.58 4.99
N CYS A 28 -3.36 1.57 4.75
CA CYS A 28 -2.77 2.27 3.60
C CYS A 28 -3.22 1.66 2.26
N ALA A 29 -3.36 0.34 2.17
CA ALA A 29 -3.86 -0.33 0.96
C ALA A 29 -5.30 0.07 0.66
N THR A 30 -6.16 0.14 1.68
CA THR A 30 -7.54 0.59 1.53
C THR A 30 -7.61 2.03 1.04
N ALA A 31 -6.82 2.93 1.65
CA ALA A 31 -6.74 4.32 1.22
C ALA A 31 -6.19 4.46 -0.20
N TYR A 32 -5.17 3.68 -0.58
CA TYR A 32 -4.61 3.67 -1.93
C TYR A 32 -5.65 3.22 -2.96
N LEU A 33 -6.34 2.10 -2.72
CA LEU A 33 -7.39 1.61 -3.60
C LEU A 33 -8.55 2.61 -3.73
N PHE A 34 -8.90 3.31 -2.65
CA PHE A 34 -9.89 4.39 -2.70
C PHE A 34 -9.44 5.52 -3.63
N THR A 35 -8.18 5.98 -3.52
CA THR A 35 -7.66 7.04 -4.41
C THR A 35 -7.62 6.62 -5.88
N VAL A 36 -7.20 5.39 -6.18
CA VAL A 36 -7.24 4.84 -7.54
C VAL A 36 -8.69 4.73 -8.03
N GLY A 37 -9.61 4.30 -7.17
CA GLY A 37 -11.03 4.22 -7.46
C GLY A 37 -11.63 5.58 -7.84
N MET A 38 -11.23 6.67 -7.17
CA MET A 38 -11.66 8.03 -7.53
C MET A 38 -11.22 8.43 -8.94
N VAL A 39 -9.98 8.09 -9.33
CA VAL A 39 -9.47 8.37 -10.68
C VAL A 39 -10.26 7.56 -11.73
N LEU A 40 -10.54 6.29 -11.44
CA LEU A 40 -11.28 5.42 -12.35
C LEU A 40 -12.75 5.82 -12.49
N ASP A 41 -13.44 6.15 -11.39
CA ASP A 41 -14.84 6.58 -11.39
C ASP A 41 -15.00 7.89 -12.14
N SER A 42 -14.17 8.90 -11.84
CA SER A 42 -14.19 10.19 -12.55
C SER A 42 -14.00 10.02 -14.07
N ARG A 43 -13.19 9.04 -14.50
CA ARG A 43 -12.91 8.82 -15.93
C ARG A 43 -13.97 7.98 -16.66
N PHE A 44 -14.44 6.89 -16.04
CA PHE A 44 -15.27 5.90 -16.73
C PHE A 44 -16.76 6.01 -16.42
N ASN A 45 -17.15 6.73 -15.38
CA ASN A 45 -18.55 6.87 -15.00
C ASN A 45 -19.12 8.16 -15.60
N PRO A 46 -19.99 8.08 -16.64
CA PRO A 46 -20.59 9.27 -17.25
C PRO A 46 -21.53 10.01 -16.30
N ASN A 47 -21.99 9.33 -15.24
CA ASN A 47 -22.83 9.86 -14.19
C ASN A 47 -22.02 10.12 -12.91
N SER A 48 -20.69 10.21 -12.98
CA SER A 48 -19.90 10.58 -11.81
C SER A 48 -20.34 11.96 -11.33
N GLY A 49 -20.35 12.15 -10.00
CA GLY A 49 -20.59 13.48 -9.41
C GLY A 49 -19.43 14.45 -9.61
N ASP A 50 -18.35 14.01 -10.25
CA ASP A 50 -17.13 14.77 -10.46
C ASP A 50 -17.15 15.55 -11.78
N VAL A 51 -17.94 16.61 -11.81
CA VAL A 51 -18.11 17.49 -12.98
C VAL A 51 -16.81 18.24 -13.33
N HIS A 52 -15.90 18.38 -12.37
CA HIS A 52 -14.70 19.22 -12.48
C HIS A 52 -13.40 18.43 -12.66
N GLY A 53 -13.43 17.10 -12.58
CA GLY A 53 -12.23 16.25 -12.63
C GLY A 53 -11.39 16.27 -11.34
N TYR A 54 -11.98 16.71 -10.21
CA TYR A 54 -11.30 16.73 -8.91
C TYR A 54 -10.91 15.32 -8.45
N GLY A 55 -11.71 14.31 -8.78
CA GLY A 55 -11.41 12.90 -8.52
C GLY A 55 -10.11 12.44 -9.18
N ILE A 56 -9.85 12.88 -10.41
CA ILE A 56 -8.57 12.60 -11.10
C ILE A 56 -7.41 13.33 -10.40
N VAL A 57 -7.56 14.61 -10.12
CA VAL A 57 -6.47 15.43 -9.53
C VAL A 57 -6.14 14.94 -8.11
N PHE A 58 -7.13 14.88 -7.22
CA PHE A 58 -6.91 14.47 -5.84
C PHE A 58 -6.55 12.99 -5.74
N GLY A 59 -7.20 12.12 -6.51
CA GLY A 59 -6.88 10.69 -6.53
C GLY A 59 -5.44 10.45 -6.97
N SER A 60 -4.98 11.12 -8.03
CA SER A 60 -3.60 10.98 -8.53
C SER A 60 -2.58 11.50 -7.52
N ILE A 61 -2.78 12.71 -6.98
CA ILE A 61 -1.83 13.33 -6.04
C ILE A 61 -1.75 12.54 -4.73
N LEU A 62 -2.87 12.10 -4.17
CA LEU A 62 -2.91 11.35 -2.91
C LEU A 62 -2.40 9.91 -3.06
N SER A 63 -2.56 9.30 -4.25
CA SER A 63 -2.09 7.93 -4.47
C SER A 63 -0.57 7.77 -4.31
N ILE A 64 0.21 8.83 -4.60
CA ILE A 64 1.68 8.81 -4.53
C ILE A 64 2.18 8.63 -3.09
N PRO A 65 1.92 9.54 -2.14
CA PRO A 65 2.42 9.38 -0.77
C PRO A 65 1.83 8.13 -0.10
N ILE A 66 0.57 7.80 -0.34
CA ILE A 66 -0.07 6.62 0.26
C ILE A 66 0.53 5.33 -0.29
N GLY A 67 0.69 5.22 -1.61
CA GLY A 67 1.30 4.06 -2.25
C GLY A 67 2.77 3.89 -1.88
N LEU A 68 3.51 4.99 -1.73
CA LEU A 68 4.89 4.97 -1.24
C LEU A 68 4.95 4.39 0.18
N VAL A 69 4.16 4.93 1.11
CA VAL A 69 4.09 4.41 2.50
C VAL A 69 3.72 2.94 2.51
N LEU A 70 2.71 2.55 1.72
CA LEU A 70 2.30 1.16 1.59
C LEU A 70 3.45 0.26 1.10
N SER A 71 4.16 0.67 0.05
CA SER A 71 5.27 -0.11 -0.53
C SER A 71 6.41 -0.36 0.47
N LEU A 72 6.62 0.58 1.40
CA LEU A 72 7.63 0.50 2.46
C LEU A 72 7.14 -0.31 3.67
N LEU A 73 5.83 -0.34 3.93
CA LEU A 73 5.22 -1.13 5.01
C LEU A 73 5.09 -2.61 4.66
N VAL A 74 4.83 -2.94 3.39
CA VAL A 74 4.63 -4.33 2.91
C VAL A 74 5.74 -5.29 3.36
N PRO A 75 7.04 -4.96 3.26
CA PRO A 75 8.13 -5.84 3.72
C PRO A 75 8.02 -6.23 5.19
N LEU A 76 7.56 -5.32 6.05
CA LEU A 76 7.48 -5.51 7.50
C LEU A 76 6.39 -6.52 7.91
N VAL A 77 5.41 -6.78 7.04
CA VAL A 77 4.39 -7.82 7.23
C VAL A 77 5.01 -9.23 7.14
N PHE A 78 6.10 -9.36 6.39
CA PHE A 78 6.75 -10.65 6.16
C PHE A 78 7.77 -11.01 7.26
N PRO A 79 8.20 -12.28 7.31
CA PRO A 79 9.35 -12.68 8.09
C PRO A 79 10.61 -11.90 7.75
N ARG A 80 11.43 -11.57 8.76
CA ARG A 80 12.65 -10.77 8.63
C ARG A 80 13.63 -11.30 7.59
N ARG A 81 13.71 -12.63 7.44
CA ARG A 81 14.49 -13.31 6.39
C ARG A 81 14.04 -13.00 4.96
N LEU A 82 12.82 -12.47 4.78
CA LEU A 82 12.20 -12.13 3.50
C LEU A 82 12.07 -10.63 3.27
N TRP A 83 12.39 -9.77 4.24
CA TRP A 83 12.19 -8.32 4.12
C TRP A 83 12.85 -7.74 2.87
N LEU A 84 14.10 -8.11 2.59
CA LEU A 84 14.80 -7.65 1.40
C LEU A 84 14.08 -8.08 0.11
N ARG A 85 13.63 -9.34 0.03
CA ARG A 85 12.89 -9.85 -1.13
C ARG A 85 11.55 -9.15 -1.30
N ALA A 86 10.82 -8.98 -0.20
CA ALA A 86 9.55 -8.27 -0.21
C ALA A 86 9.73 -6.81 -0.63
N PHE A 87 10.79 -6.14 -0.18
CA PHE A 87 11.13 -4.78 -0.59
C PHE A 87 11.50 -4.68 -2.08
N LEU A 88 12.31 -5.63 -2.57
CA LEU A 88 12.68 -5.73 -3.99
C LEU A 88 11.48 -6.03 -4.90
N VAL A 89 10.35 -6.49 -4.36
CA VAL A 89 9.10 -6.68 -5.13
C VAL A 89 8.16 -5.49 -4.94
N SER A 90 7.95 -5.03 -3.71
CA SER A 90 6.97 -3.98 -3.39
C SER A 90 7.30 -2.66 -4.05
N VAL A 91 8.59 -2.27 -4.09
CA VAL A 91 9.02 -1.01 -4.70
C VAL A 91 8.81 -1.03 -6.23
N PRO A 92 9.28 -2.04 -7.00
CA PRO A 92 8.99 -2.09 -8.43
C PRO A 92 7.50 -2.17 -8.75
N VAL A 93 6.72 -2.95 -7.99
CA VAL A 93 5.27 -3.03 -8.20
C VAL A 93 4.61 -1.67 -8.01
N TYR A 94 4.95 -0.96 -6.92
CA TYR A 94 4.46 0.40 -6.69
C TYR A 94 4.87 1.36 -7.82
N THR A 95 6.13 1.31 -8.26
CA THR A 95 6.62 2.14 -9.37
C THR A 95 5.83 1.86 -10.65
N LEU A 96 5.61 0.59 -10.99
CA LEU A 96 4.85 0.19 -12.17
C LEU A 96 3.39 0.63 -12.08
N LEU A 97 2.74 0.48 -10.93
CA LEU A 97 1.37 0.94 -10.72
C LEU A 97 1.25 2.46 -10.82
N THR A 98 2.23 3.18 -10.28
CA THR A 98 2.28 4.65 -10.37
C THR A 98 2.46 5.09 -11.82
N ILE A 99 3.42 4.52 -12.54
CA ILE A 99 3.61 4.80 -13.97
C ILE A 99 2.34 4.48 -14.75
N ALA A 100 1.72 3.32 -14.51
CA ALA A 100 0.49 2.93 -15.17
C ALA A 100 -0.66 3.91 -14.89
N LEU A 101 -0.81 4.37 -13.64
CA LEU A 101 -1.81 5.38 -13.26
C LEU A 101 -1.55 6.70 -13.99
N PHE A 102 -0.29 7.16 -14.05
CA PHE A 102 0.05 8.41 -14.73
C PHE A 102 -0.11 8.31 -16.24
N VAL A 103 0.35 7.24 -16.87
CA VAL A 103 0.11 6.98 -18.30
C VAL A 103 -1.39 6.95 -18.55
N PHE A 104 -2.16 6.30 -17.70
CA PHE A 104 -3.61 6.26 -17.80
C PHE A 104 -4.22 7.67 -17.75
N VAL A 105 -3.79 8.53 -16.81
CA VAL A 105 -4.27 9.92 -16.70
C VAL A 105 -3.85 10.79 -17.88
N VAL A 106 -2.65 10.57 -18.45
CA VAL A 106 -2.10 11.40 -19.54
C VAL A 106 -2.52 10.93 -20.93
N SER A 107 -2.90 9.65 -21.09
CA SER A 107 -3.28 9.07 -22.39
C SER A 107 -4.69 9.50 -22.83
N GLU A 108 -4.95 10.80 -22.79
CA GLU A 108 -6.11 11.47 -23.38
C GLU A 108 -5.77 11.98 -24.78
#